data_AF-S3CZI9-F1
#
_entry.id   AF-S3CZI9-F1
#
_cell.length_a   1.000
_cell.length_b   1.000
_cell.length_c   1.000
_cell.angle_alpha   90.00
_cell.angle_beta   90.00
_cell.angle_gamma   90.00
#
_symmetry.space_group_name_H-M   'P 1'
#
loop_
_entity.id
_entity.type
_entity.pdbx_description
1 polymer ?
#
loop_
_entity_poly.entity_id
_entity_poly.type
_entity_poly.pdbx_seq_one_letter_code
_entity_poly.pdbx_strand_id
1 'polypeptide(L)'
;MMPRISPPSRAIASILRCKKASKSRRHYATAVTPSTSHDPISRVSPPIARFPPTQPPSYKPPEFRKSQLLRQYASLIRSTPLMVLFQHNNLKSPEWTGIRRELNKALRKVDDSRVAAGLPTENLGEGVKIQIIQTGIFESALKIVDFYKPESQPATLDPTDPSTPSSATIPIVKPDGSNLTHSLSEAAHAAINRKSHTLAPLMSGPIALLTFPTVSPEHLKAALCILAPVPGQFPAPTRRANPGWHDLPVQTGLQKLLLLGARVEGKVFDTEGTKWVGGINGGMEGLRGQLVAMLQGLGGHLTNTLESAAKNLYFTVEGRRTMLEDEGKESVDTKAGEAPKVE
;
A
#
# COMPACT_ATOMS: atom_id res chain seq x y z
N MET A 1 -16.87 -12.47 61.62
CA MET A 1 -15.99 -11.41 61.09
C MET A 1 -16.39 -11.12 59.66
N MET A 2 -16.93 -9.92 59.39
CA MET A 2 -17.39 -9.50 58.06
C MET A 2 -16.26 -8.82 57.27
N PRO A 3 -16.21 -8.93 55.93
CA PRO A 3 -15.18 -8.29 55.12
C PRO A 3 -15.45 -6.78 54.96
N ARG A 4 -14.43 -5.96 55.24
CA ARG A 4 -14.43 -4.50 55.01
C ARG A 4 -14.32 -4.22 53.51
N ILE A 5 -15.36 -3.58 52.95
CA ILE A 5 -15.36 -3.03 51.60
C ILE A 5 -14.80 -1.61 51.66
N SER A 6 -13.82 -1.30 50.81
CA SER A 6 -13.23 0.02 50.65
C SER A 6 -14.18 0.96 49.89
N PRO A 7 -14.35 2.24 50.32
CA PRO A 7 -15.16 3.19 49.57
C PRO A 7 -14.38 3.77 48.37
N PRO A 8 -15.04 4.06 47.23
CA PRO A 8 -14.41 4.69 46.08
C PRO A 8 -14.06 6.17 46.34
N SER A 9 -13.01 6.62 45.64
CA SER A 9 -12.37 7.92 45.75
C SER A 9 -13.27 9.11 45.34
N ARG A 10 -13.12 10.24 46.04
CA ARG A 10 -13.93 11.46 46.00
C ARG A 10 -13.90 12.28 44.68
N ALA A 11 -13.44 11.73 43.57
CA ALA A 11 -13.24 12.48 42.32
C ALA A 11 -14.43 12.47 41.35
N ILE A 12 -15.52 11.73 41.63
CA ILE A 12 -16.66 11.57 40.70
C ILE A 12 -17.94 12.31 41.18
N ALA A 13 -17.89 12.98 42.34
CA ALA A 13 -19.07 13.65 42.92
C ALA A 13 -19.25 15.14 42.54
N SER A 14 -18.52 15.67 41.53
CA SER A 14 -18.48 17.11 41.24
C SER A 14 -19.26 17.60 40.01
N ILE A 15 -20.00 16.74 39.29
CA ILE A 15 -20.70 17.18 38.05
C ILE A 15 -22.22 17.43 38.24
N LEU A 16 -22.80 17.15 39.41
CA LEU A 16 -24.25 17.30 39.65
C LEU A 16 -24.67 18.51 40.51
N ARG A 17 -23.85 19.57 40.61
CA ARG A 17 -24.27 20.81 41.29
C ARG A 17 -23.88 22.07 40.52
N CYS A 18 -24.75 22.49 39.61
CA CYS A 18 -25.01 23.89 39.28
C CYS A 18 -26.44 23.97 38.74
N LYS A 19 -27.29 24.95 39.03
CA LYS A 19 -27.33 26.06 39.99
C LYS A 19 -28.84 26.38 40.07
N LYS A 20 -29.40 26.46 41.27
CA LYS A 20 -30.78 26.94 41.47
C LYS A 20 -30.84 28.38 40.95
N ALA A 21 -31.71 28.62 39.98
CA ALA A 21 -31.97 29.96 39.46
C ALA A 21 -32.52 30.86 40.58
N SER A 22 -31.94 32.06 40.70
CA SER A 22 -32.41 33.13 41.56
C SER A 22 -33.83 33.55 41.18
N LYS A 23 -34.72 33.58 42.16
CA LYS A 23 -36.08 34.12 42.01
C LYS A 23 -35.99 35.62 41.68
N SER A 24 -36.28 35.98 40.43
CA SER A 24 -36.45 37.37 40.02
C SER A 24 -37.81 37.89 40.46
N ARG A 25 -37.83 39.11 41.02
CA ARG A 25 -39.03 39.85 41.43
C ARG A 25 -39.91 40.11 40.21
N ARG A 26 -41.21 39.81 40.33
CA ARG A 26 -42.23 40.19 39.34
C ARG A 26 -42.48 41.69 39.45
N HIS A 27 -42.16 42.43 38.39
CA HIS A 27 -42.67 43.77 38.16
C HIS A 27 -43.78 43.66 37.11
N TYR A 28 -44.99 44.11 37.45
CA TYR A 28 -46.08 44.26 36.50
C TYR A 28 -45.87 45.58 35.76
N ALA A 29 -45.53 45.48 34.47
CA ALA A 29 -45.58 46.59 33.53
C ALA A 29 -46.67 46.28 32.51
N THR A 30 -47.79 46.99 32.57
CA THR A 30 -48.81 47.01 31.52
C THR A 30 -48.29 47.88 30.38
N ALA A 31 -47.49 47.28 29.49
CA ALA A 31 -47.15 47.87 28.21
C ALA A 31 -48.14 47.34 27.17
N VAL A 32 -49.04 48.22 26.70
CA VAL A 32 -49.88 47.98 25.53
C VAL A 32 -48.96 48.01 24.31
N THR A 33 -48.55 46.83 23.81
CA THR A 33 -47.86 46.72 22.52
C THR A 33 -48.89 46.85 21.40
N PRO A 34 -48.69 47.74 20.39
CA PRO A 34 -49.52 47.72 19.19
C PRO A 34 -49.39 46.35 18.51
N SER A 35 -50.48 45.90 17.88
CA SER A 35 -50.53 44.62 17.18
C SER A 35 -49.30 44.44 16.30
N THR A 36 -48.51 43.41 16.58
CA THR A 36 -47.44 42.95 15.70
C THR A 36 -48.04 42.74 14.32
N SER A 37 -47.46 43.39 13.31
CA SER A 37 -47.69 43.09 11.91
C SER A 37 -47.62 41.57 11.70
N HIS A 38 -48.52 41.04 10.86
CA HIS A 38 -48.39 39.70 10.29
C HIS A 38 -47.17 39.66 9.35
N ASP A 39 -45.97 39.81 9.88
CA ASP A 39 -44.76 39.40 9.19
C ASP A 39 -44.67 37.89 9.34
N PRO A 40 -44.72 37.11 8.25
CA PRO A 40 -44.64 35.68 8.35
C PRO A 40 -43.32 35.34 9.01
N ILE A 41 -43.38 34.56 10.10
CA ILE A 41 -42.24 33.91 10.74
C ILE A 41 -41.70 32.89 9.72
N SER A 42 -41.04 33.38 8.67
CA SER A 42 -40.37 32.61 7.64
C SER A 42 -38.90 32.47 8.02
N ARG A 43 -38.66 32.03 9.25
CA ARG A 43 -37.37 31.46 9.64
C ARG A 43 -37.66 30.05 10.10
N VAL A 44 -37.91 29.20 9.12
CA VAL A 44 -37.99 27.75 9.31
C VAL A 44 -36.64 27.33 9.89
N SER A 45 -36.64 26.79 11.11
CA SER A 45 -35.45 26.15 11.68
C SER A 45 -34.96 25.10 10.69
N PRO A 46 -33.65 25.03 10.38
CA PRO A 46 -33.16 24.06 9.41
C PRO A 46 -33.58 22.65 9.84
N PRO A 47 -33.99 21.80 8.90
CA PRO A 47 -34.42 20.44 9.23
C PRO A 47 -33.30 19.72 9.97
N ILE A 48 -33.64 19.12 11.11
CA ILE A 48 -32.68 18.36 11.93
C ILE A 48 -32.18 17.19 11.10
N ALA A 49 -30.88 17.19 10.77
CA ALA A 49 -30.25 16.04 10.13
C ALA A 49 -30.37 14.82 11.08
N ARG A 50 -30.99 13.74 10.61
CA ARG A 50 -31.20 12.52 11.40
C ARG A 50 -29.88 11.84 11.81
N PHE A 51 -28.83 12.05 11.04
CA PHE A 51 -27.50 11.48 11.25
C PHE A 51 -26.45 12.59 11.20
N PRO A 52 -25.40 12.53 12.04
CA PRO A 52 -24.32 13.49 11.99
C PRO A 52 -23.47 13.25 10.73
N PRO A 53 -22.81 14.29 10.19
CA PRO A 53 -22.05 14.19 8.94
C PRO A 53 -20.89 13.18 9.02
N THR A 54 -20.34 12.95 10.22
CA THR A 54 -19.26 12.00 10.48
C THR A 54 -19.73 10.55 10.62
N GLN A 55 -21.02 10.33 10.85
CA GLN A 55 -21.61 8.99 11.02
C GLN A 55 -22.82 8.84 10.10
N PRO A 56 -22.57 8.67 8.79
CA PRO A 56 -23.63 8.33 7.85
C PRO A 56 -24.31 7.00 8.21
N PRO A 57 -25.56 6.77 7.76
CA PRO A 57 -26.22 5.48 7.90
C PRO A 57 -25.42 4.40 7.18
N SER A 58 -25.24 3.26 7.85
CA SER A 58 -24.46 2.13 7.37
C SER A 58 -25.24 0.83 7.50
N TYR A 59 -24.97 -0.15 6.63
CA TYR A 59 -25.67 -1.44 6.63
C TYR A 59 -25.54 -2.19 7.96
N LYS A 60 -24.36 -2.11 8.58
CA LYS A 60 -24.11 -2.61 9.94
C LYS A 60 -23.82 -1.44 10.87
N PRO A 61 -24.19 -1.53 12.17
CA PRO A 61 -23.89 -0.47 13.12
C PRO A 61 -22.38 -0.21 13.23
N PRO A 62 -21.96 1.06 13.27
CA PRO A 62 -20.55 1.45 13.28
C PRO A 62 -19.88 1.25 14.65
N GLU A 63 -20.65 1.09 15.72
CA GLU A 63 -20.13 0.88 17.08
C GLU A 63 -19.41 -0.46 17.23
N PHE A 64 -19.76 -1.44 16.39
CA PHE A 64 -19.16 -2.76 16.46
C PHE A 64 -17.72 -2.77 15.94
N ARG A 65 -16.84 -3.44 16.69
CA ARG A 65 -15.44 -3.68 16.30
C ARG A 65 -15.31 -4.24 14.88
N LYS A 66 -16.21 -5.15 14.46
CA LYS A 66 -16.18 -5.75 13.13
C LYS A 66 -16.34 -4.70 12.01
N SER A 67 -17.24 -3.73 12.21
CA SER A 67 -17.47 -2.63 11.27
C SER A 67 -16.26 -1.69 11.19
N GLN A 68 -15.62 -1.42 12.34
CA GLN A 68 -14.41 -0.59 12.38
C GLN A 68 -13.20 -1.27 11.75
N LEU A 69 -13.01 -2.57 12.00
CA LEU A 69 -11.95 -3.35 11.34
C LEU A 69 -12.15 -3.40 9.82
N LEU A 70 -13.38 -3.53 9.34
CA LEU A 70 -13.69 -3.50 7.91
C LEU A 70 -13.31 -2.16 7.27
N ARG A 71 -13.62 -1.03 7.93
CA ARG A 71 -13.19 0.31 7.48
C ARG A 71 -11.67 0.44 7.46
N GLN A 72 -11.01 0.00 8.54
CA GLN A 72 -9.56 0.05 8.66
C GLN A 72 -8.88 -0.79 7.57
N TYR A 73 -9.33 -2.02 7.34
CA TYR A 73 -8.77 -2.88 6.30
C TYR A 73 -9.06 -2.34 4.89
N ALA A 74 -10.25 -1.80 4.62
CA ALA A 74 -10.54 -1.18 3.34
C ALA A 74 -9.64 0.04 3.07
N SER A 75 -9.40 0.88 4.09
CA SER A 75 -8.46 1.99 3.99
C SER A 75 -7.03 1.50 3.77
N LEU A 76 -6.61 0.47 4.51
CA LEU A 76 -5.28 -0.13 4.42
C LEU A 76 -5.04 -0.66 3.00
N ILE A 77 -5.92 -1.52 2.48
CA ILE A 77 -5.80 -2.11 1.14
C ILE A 77 -5.74 -1.03 0.04
N ARG A 78 -6.47 0.08 0.18
CA ARG A 78 -6.42 1.20 -0.77
C ARG A 78 -5.12 2.00 -0.68
N SER A 79 -4.60 2.20 0.53
CA SER A 79 -3.39 2.99 0.76
C SER A 79 -2.09 2.24 0.50
N THR A 80 -2.09 0.91 0.61
CA THR A 80 -0.88 0.09 0.51
C THR A 80 -0.88 -0.71 -0.79
N PRO A 81 -0.12 -0.30 -1.81
CA PRO A 81 -0.10 -0.99 -3.09
C PRO A 81 0.59 -2.36 -3.00
N LEU A 82 1.45 -2.58 -2.00
CA LEU A 82 2.20 -3.81 -1.83
C LEU A 82 1.93 -4.43 -0.45
N MET A 83 1.47 -5.68 -0.45
CA MET A 83 1.08 -6.42 0.73
C MET A 83 1.59 -7.86 0.62
N VAL A 84 2.35 -8.33 1.60
CA VAL A 84 2.85 -9.72 1.64
C VAL A 84 2.12 -10.48 2.74
N LEU A 85 1.64 -11.68 2.42
CA LEU A 85 0.83 -12.52 3.28
C LEU A 85 1.70 -13.61 3.91
N PHE A 86 1.66 -13.67 5.24
CA PHE A 86 2.32 -14.68 6.03
C PHE A 86 1.28 -15.46 6.83
N GLN A 87 1.30 -16.78 6.75
CA GLN A 87 0.65 -17.60 7.75
C GLN A 87 1.51 -17.62 9.01
N HIS A 88 0.89 -17.53 10.17
CA HIS A 88 1.61 -17.49 11.44
C HIS A 88 1.07 -18.57 12.38
N ASN A 89 1.95 -19.41 12.93
CA ASN A 89 1.53 -20.50 13.82
C ASN A 89 1.89 -20.20 15.28
N ASN A 90 0.92 -19.76 16.08
CA ASN A 90 1.05 -19.58 17.54
C ASN A 90 2.35 -18.85 17.98
N LEU A 91 2.65 -17.70 17.36
CA LEU A 91 3.79 -16.88 17.78
C LEU A 91 3.50 -16.18 19.11
N LYS A 92 4.49 -16.19 19.99
CA LYS A 92 4.43 -15.52 21.30
C LYS A 92 4.82 -14.05 21.16
N SER A 93 4.42 -13.22 22.14
CA SER A 93 4.79 -11.80 22.22
C SER A 93 6.29 -11.52 22.06
N PRO A 94 7.22 -12.21 22.77
CA PRO A 94 8.65 -11.97 22.59
C PRO A 94 9.13 -12.27 21.17
N GLU A 95 8.59 -13.31 20.52
CA GLU A 95 8.92 -13.69 19.14
C GLU A 95 8.49 -12.58 18.17
N TRP A 96 7.27 -12.06 18.32
CA TRP A 96 6.78 -10.92 17.54
C TRP A 96 7.64 -9.66 17.72
N THR A 97 8.00 -9.33 18.96
CA THR A 97 8.84 -8.17 19.23
C THR A 97 10.23 -8.32 18.64
N GLY A 98 10.81 -9.53 18.70
CA GLY A 98 12.09 -9.84 18.09
C GLY A 98 12.06 -9.71 16.56
N ILE A 99 11.05 -10.29 15.91
CA ILE A 99 10.88 -10.20 14.46
C ILE A 99 10.69 -8.74 14.00
N ARG A 100 9.84 -7.98 14.69
CA ARG A 100 9.62 -6.55 14.37
C ARG A 100 10.89 -5.72 14.55
N ARG A 101 11.69 -6.01 15.59
CA ARG A 101 12.97 -5.33 15.83
C ARG A 101 13.95 -5.57 14.68
N GLU A 102 14.14 -6.83 14.28
CA GLU A 102 15.07 -7.14 13.18
C GLU A 102 14.57 -6.58 11.84
N LEU A 103 13.26 -6.66 11.58
CA LEU A 103 12.64 -6.09 10.39
C LEU A 103 12.89 -4.58 10.31
N ASN A 104 12.57 -3.83 11.36
CA ASN A 104 12.81 -2.38 11.40
C ASN A 104 14.29 -2.05 11.23
N LYS A 105 15.19 -2.86 11.80
CA LYS A 105 16.64 -2.67 11.67
C LYS A 105 17.12 -2.85 10.24
N ALA A 106 16.64 -3.85 9.50
CA ALA A 106 17.06 -4.00 8.10
C ALA A 106 16.42 -2.99 7.16
N LEU A 107 15.17 -2.58 7.40
CA LEU A 107 14.56 -1.54 6.58
C LEU A 107 15.27 -0.20 6.76
N ARG A 108 15.67 0.15 7.99
CA ARG A 108 16.52 1.33 8.23
C ARG A 108 17.85 1.26 7.49
N LYS A 109 18.49 0.09 7.45
CA LYS A 109 19.73 -0.10 6.65
C LYS A 109 19.50 0.17 5.16
N VAL A 110 18.33 -0.18 4.62
CA VAL A 110 17.98 0.13 3.23
C VAL A 110 17.75 1.63 3.05
N ASP A 111 17.02 2.26 3.96
CA ASP A 111 16.81 3.72 3.94
C ASP A 111 18.16 4.45 3.99
N ASP A 112 19.07 4.07 4.89
CA ASP A 112 20.42 4.63 4.98
C ASP A 112 21.22 4.45 3.68
N SER A 113 21.10 3.29 3.03
CA SER A 113 21.76 3.01 1.76
C SER A 113 21.21 3.84 0.60
N ARG A 114 19.91 4.15 0.62
CA ARG A 114 19.26 5.02 -0.36
C ARG A 114 19.67 6.48 -0.19
N VAL A 115 19.75 6.94 1.05
CA VAL A 115 20.24 8.27 1.38
C VAL A 115 21.71 8.42 0.96
N ALA A 116 22.54 7.40 1.17
CA ALA A 116 23.91 7.39 0.70
C ALA A 116 24.02 7.43 -0.84
N ALA A 117 23.04 6.88 -1.55
CA ALA A 117 22.93 6.95 -3.02
C ALA A 117 22.37 8.29 -3.53
N GLY A 118 22.06 9.25 -2.64
CA GLY A 118 21.57 10.58 -3.00
C GLY A 118 20.07 10.66 -3.33
N LEU A 119 19.30 9.61 -3.02
CA LEU A 119 17.84 9.65 -3.14
C LEU A 119 17.21 10.47 -1.99
N PRO A 120 16.01 11.05 -2.20
CA PRO A 120 15.33 11.82 -1.16
C PRO A 120 15.10 10.98 0.10
N THR A 121 15.20 11.63 1.27
CA THR A 121 14.98 11.04 2.59
C THR A 121 13.49 10.78 2.82
N GLU A 122 12.96 9.76 2.15
CA GLU A 122 11.65 9.19 2.48
C GLU A 122 11.90 8.05 3.47
N ASN A 123 11.48 8.22 4.73
CA ASN A 123 11.60 7.18 5.78
C ASN A 123 10.58 6.05 5.55
N LEU A 124 10.66 5.39 4.39
CA LEU A 124 9.72 4.37 3.95
C LEU A 124 9.74 3.17 4.90
N GLY A 125 10.87 2.86 5.51
CA GLY A 125 11.01 1.77 6.47
C GLY A 125 10.11 1.90 7.70
N GLU A 126 9.76 3.12 8.14
CA GLU A 126 8.83 3.32 9.27
C GLU A 126 7.36 3.03 8.89
N GLY A 127 7.03 3.23 7.62
CA GLY A 127 5.71 2.94 7.06
C GLY A 127 5.45 1.44 6.93
N VAL A 128 6.50 0.62 6.85
CA VAL A 128 6.37 -0.85 6.70
C VAL A 128 6.03 -1.49 8.04
N LYS A 129 4.88 -2.17 8.08
CA LYS A 129 4.37 -2.78 9.32
C LYS A 129 3.90 -4.20 9.09
N ILE A 130 4.26 -5.09 10.01
CA ILE A 130 3.72 -6.45 10.10
C ILE A 130 2.60 -6.49 11.14
N GLN A 131 1.38 -6.80 10.67
CA GLN A 131 0.16 -6.77 11.47
C GLN A 131 -0.60 -8.08 11.36
N ILE A 132 -1.16 -8.56 12.46
CA ILE A 132 -2.06 -9.71 12.47
C ILE A 132 -3.46 -9.23 12.06
N ILE A 133 -4.09 -9.93 11.13
CA ILE A 133 -5.40 -9.56 10.59
C ILE A 133 -6.46 -10.60 10.91
N GLN A 134 -7.71 -10.14 10.95
CA GLN A 134 -8.86 -11.02 11.02
C GLN A 134 -9.29 -11.39 9.59
N THR A 135 -8.96 -12.62 9.18
CA THR A 135 -9.09 -13.09 7.80
C THR A 135 -10.47 -12.91 7.20
N GLY A 136 -11.54 -13.33 7.89
CA GLY A 136 -12.90 -13.20 7.32
C GLY A 136 -13.37 -11.75 7.09
N ILE A 137 -12.93 -10.80 7.92
CA ILE A 137 -13.25 -9.37 7.72
C ILE A 137 -12.36 -8.79 6.62
N PHE A 138 -11.10 -9.20 6.60
CA PHE A 138 -10.14 -8.78 5.57
C PHE A 138 -10.55 -9.27 4.17
N GLU A 139 -11.05 -10.50 4.05
CA GLU A 139 -11.61 -11.03 2.79
C GLU A 139 -12.79 -10.20 2.30
N SER A 140 -13.69 -9.81 3.22
CA SER A 140 -14.80 -8.91 2.90
C SER A 140 -14.29 -7.53 2.45
N ALA A 141 -13.24 -7.01 3.10
CA ALA A 141 -12.61 -5.75 2.72
C ALA A 141 -12.02 -5.79 1.30
N LEU A 142 -11.33 -6.88 0.94
CA LEU A 142 -10.79 -7.09 -0.41
C LEU A 142 -11.91 -7.04 -1.46
N LYS A 143 -13.00 -7.77 -1.23
CA LYS A 143 -14.17 -7.75 -2.13
C LYS A 143 -14.73 -6.35 -2.32
N ILE A 144 -14.84 -5.57 -1.23
CA ILE A 144 -15.35 -4.19 -1.33
C ILE A 144 -14.38 -3.33 -2.16
N VAL A 145 -13.07 -3.39 -1.89
CA VAL A 145 -12.12 -2.54 -2.61
C VAL A 145 -12.08 -2.85 -4.11
N ASP A 146 -12.18 -4.12 -4.49
CA ASP A 146 -12.05 -4.52 -5.90
C ASP A 146 -13.37 -4.42 -6.68
N PHE A 147 -14.52 -4.71 -6.05
CA PHE A 147 -15.82 -4.75 -6.74
C PHE A 147 -16.70 -3.51 -6.53
N TYR A 148 -16.52 -2.76 -5.43
CA TYR A 148 -17.34 -1.58 -5.16
C TYR A 148 -16.64 -0.31 -5.67
N LYS A 149 -17.13 0.20 -6.80
CA LYS A 149 -16.70 1.46 -7.40
C LYS A 149 -17.77 2.54 -7.12
N PRO A 150 -17.54 3.48 -6.19
CA PRO A 150 -18.52 4.51 -5.87
C PRO A 150 -18.75 5.49 -7.04
N GLU A 151 -17.73 5.69 -7.89
CA GLU A 151 -17.79 6.62 -9.03
C GLU A 151 -18.74 6.16 -10.15
N SER A 152 -18.99 4.85 -10.27
CA SER A 152 -19.92 4.32 -11.27
C SER A 152 -21.38 4.37 -10.81
N GLN A 153 -21.67 4.84 -9.60
CA GLN A 153 -23.04 5.03 -9.16
C GLN A 153 -23.57 6.32 -9.82
N PRO A 154 -24.67 6.25 -10.60
CA PRO A 154 -25.29 7.47 -11.09
C PRO A 154 -25.69 8.28 -9.87
N ALA A 155 -25.18 9.51 -9.76
CA ALA A 155 -25.65 10.47 -8.78
C ALA A 155 -27.11 10.79 -9.12
N THR A 156 -28.05 9.96 -8.64
CA THR A 156 -29.49 10.19 -8.75
C THR A 156 -29.88 11.26 -7.73
N LEU A 157 -29.35 12.45 -7.94
CA LEU A 157 -29.96 13.68 -7.47
C LEU A 157 -31.06 13.99 -8.50
N ASP A 158 -32.24 13.39 -8.32
CA ASP A 158 -33.43 13.92 -8.98
C ASP A 158 -33.75 15.25 -8.31
N PRO A 159 -33.63 16.40 -9.01
CA PRO A 159 -33.94 17.72 -8.46
C PRO A 159 -35.45 17.95 -8.24
N THR A 160 -36.27 16.91 -8.46
CA THR A 160 -37.73 16.96 -8.57
C THR A 160 -38.46 15.95 -7.68
N ASP A 161 -37.83 15.48 -6.59
CA ASP A 161 -38.51 14.61 -5.61
C ASP A 161 -39.49 15.44 -4.75
N PRO A 162 -40.83 15.24 -4.88
CA PRO A 162 -41.85 16.08 -4.25
C PRO A 162 -41.93 15.93 -2.71
N SER A 163 -41.13 15.02 -2.14
CA SER A 163 -41.10 14.74 -0.70
C SER A 163 -40.26 15.75 0.13
N THR A 164 -39.56 16.69 -0.53
CA THR A 164 -38.69 17.68 0.13
C THR A 164 -39.05 19.13 -0.25
N PRO A 165 -39.92 19.81 0.51
CA PRO A 165 -40.29 21.20 0.27
C PRO A 165 -39.21 22.17 0.81
N SER A 166 -37.99 22.16 0.27
CA SER A 166 -36.98 23.15 0.64
C SER A 166 -35.95 23.40 -0.47
N SER A 167 -35.80 24.68 -0.84
CA SER A 167 -34.81 25.17 -1.82
C SER A 167 -33.38 25.26 -1.27
N ALA A 168 -33.12 24.78 -0.05
CA ALA A 168 -31.78 24.75 0.53
C ALA A 168 -31.03 23.47 0.11
N THR A 169 -29.86 23.64 -0.51
CA THR A 169 -28.93 22.54 -0.85
C THR A 169 -28.33 21.92 0.42
N ILE A 170 -29.12 21.10 1.11
CA ILE A 170 -28.62 20.22 2.17
C ILE A 170 -28.30 18.88 1.49
N PRO A 171 -27.17 18.22 1.77
CA PRO A 171 -26.94 16.85 1.34
C PRO A 171 -27.93 15.95 2.09
N ILE A 172 -29.15 15.82 1.55
CA ILE A 172 -30.17 14.94 2.09
C ILE A 172 -29.72 13.53 1.77
N VAL A 173 -29.07 12.90 2.74
CA VAL A 173 -28.86 11.46 2.74
C VAL A 173 -30.25 10.83 2.76
N LYS A 174 -30.69 10.30 1.61
CA LYS A 174 -31.94 9.53 1.53
C LYS A 174 -31.89 8.43 2.61
N PRO A 175 -33.01 8.17 3.33
CA PRO A 175 -33.06 7.12 4.35
C PRO A 175 -32.68 5.74 3.78
N ASP A 176 -32.86 5.55 2.47
CA ASP A 176 -32.57 4.32 1.72
C ASP A 176 -31.07 4.08 1.48
N GLY A 177 -30.19 5.01 1.86
CA GLY A 177 -28.75 4.76 1.84
C GLY A 177 -28.08 4.72 0.45
N SER A 178 -28.82 5.06 -0.61
CA SER A 178 -28.44 4.82 -2.01
C SER A 178 -27.25 5.66 -2.52
N ASN A 179 -27.06 6.88 -2.00
CA ASN A 179 -26.01 7.81 -2.44
C ASN A 179 -24.74 7.78 -1.58
N LEU A 180 -24.57 6.75 -0.73
CA LEU A 180 -23.45 6.67 0.20
C LEU A 180 -22.27 5.90 -0.37
N THR A 181 -21.15 6.61 -0.52
CA THR A 181 -19.90 6.11 -1.15
C THR A 181 -18.95 5.40 -0.19
N HIS A 182 -19.28 5.32 1.10
CA HIS A 182 -18.40 4.74 2.13
C HIS A 182 -18.44 3.20 2.14
N SER A 183 -17.39 2.56 2.65
CA SER A 183 -17.23 1.10 2.60
C SER A 183 -18.24 0.29 3.42
N LEU A 184 -19.00 0.91 4.33
CA LEU A 184 -20.04 0.24 5.11
C LEU A 184 -21.47 0.51 4.58
N SER A 185 -21.59 1.17 3.43
CA SER A 185 -22.89 1.46 2.84
C SER A 185 -23.62 0.17 2.45
N GLU A 186 -24.94 0.24 2.39
CA GLU A 186 -25.75 -0.86 1.89
C GLU A 186 -25.40 -1.19 0.43
N ALA A 187 -25.10 -0.17 -0.38
CA ALA A 187 -24.61 -0.35 -1.74
C ALA A 187 -23.29 -1.14 -1.79
N ALA A 188 -22.33 -0.84 -0.91
CA ALA A 188 -21.09 -1.59 -0.82
C ALA A 188 -21.34 -3.06 -0.43
N HIS A 189 -22.27 -3.31 0.49
CA HIS A 189 -22.67 -4.66 0.89
C HIS A 189 -23.37 -5.42 -0.25
N ALA A 190 -24.28 -4.78 -0.96
CA ALA A 190 -24.98 -5.35 -2.11
C ALA A 190 -24.00 -5.70 -3.24
N ALA A 191 -23.00 -4.84 -3.49
CA ALA A 191 -22.01 -5.03 -4.54
C ALA A 191 -21.10 -6.25 -4.32
N ILE A 192 -20.86 -6.65 -3.08
CA ILE A 192 -20.00 -7.81 -2.74
C ILE A 192 -20.78 -9.11 -2.52
N ASN A 193 -22.09 -9.02 -2.33
CA ASN A 193 -22.90 -10.18 -2.03
C ASN A 193 -22.76 -11.21 -3.16
N ARG A 194 -22.40 -12.45 -2.82
CA ARG A 194 -22.14 -13.58 -3.74
C ARG A 194 -20.86 -13.49 -4.60
N LYS A 195 -19.99 -12.49 -4.43
CA LYS A 195 -18.71 -12.41 -5.15
C LYS A 195 -17.57 -13.07 -4.37
N SER A 196 -16.68 -13.77 -5.09
CA SER A 196 -15.42 -14.31 -4.58
C SER A 196 -14.24 -13.51 -5.11
N HIS A 197 -13.16 -13.43 -4.32
CA HIS A 197 -11.92 -12.77 -4.71
C HIS A 197 -10.82 -13.83 -4.93
N THR A 198 -9.86 -13.56 -5.80
CA THR A 198 -8.77 -14.48 -6.18
C THR A 198 -7.88 -14.90 -4.99
N LEU A 199 -7.63 -14.00 -4.04
CA LEU A 199 -6.91 -14.27 -2.78
C LEU A 199 -7.70 -15.09 -1.74
N ALA A 200 -8.99 -15.36 -1.95
CA ALA A 200 -9.81 -16.04 -0.93
C ALA A 200 -9.24 -17.40 -0.46
N PRO A 201 -8.65 -18.26 -1.34
CA PRO A 201 -8.03 -19.51 -0.90
C PRO A 201 -6.84 -19.30 0.05
N LEU A 202 -6.08 -18.22 -0.13
CA LEU A 202 -4.95 -17.88 0.74
C LEU A 202 -5.41 -17.31 2.10
N MET A 203 -6.69 -16.95 2.25
CA MET A 203 -7.25 -16.36 3.48
C MET A 203 -7.72 -17.40 4.51
N SER A 204 -7.30 -18.66 4.36
CA SER A 204 -7.58 -19.73 5.32
C SER A 204 -6.62 -19.70 6.52
N GLY A 205 -7.16 -19.73 7.73
CA GLY A 205 -6.37 -19.80 8.98
C GLY A 205 -5.88 -18.45 9.51
N PRO A 206 -4.91 -18.46 10.45
CA PRO A 206 -4.34 -17.25 11.04
C PRO A 206 -3.26 -16.61 10.15
N ILE A 207 -3.49 -15.36 9.74
CA ILE A 207 -2.66 -14.65 8.77
C ILE A 207 -2.16 -13.32 9.34
N ALA A 208 -0.91 -13.02 9.06
CA ALA A 208 -0.25 -11.75 9.27
C ALA A 208 0.08 -11.14 7.92
N LEU A 209 0.04 -9.82 7.88
CA LEU A 209 0.22 -9.03 6.69
C LEU A 209 1.38 -8.07 6.88
N LEU A 210 2.30 -8.10 5.94
CA LEU A 210 3.38 -7.12 5.82
C LEU A 210 2.98 -6.07 4.79
N THR A 211 2.71 -4.86 5.26
CA THR A 211 2.27 -3.73 4.43
C THR A 211 3.45 -2.87 4.01
N PHE A 212 3.43 -2.40 2.76
CA PHE A 212 4.34 -1.37 2.28
C PHE A 212 3.52 -0.19 1.73
N PRO A 213 3.85 1.06 2.11
CA PRO A 213 3.17 2.26 1.60
C PRO A 213 3.47 2.52 0.12
N THR A 214 4.63 2.09 -0.36
CA THR A 214 5.10 2.26 -1.74
C THR A 214 5.62 0.93 -2.28
N VAL A 215 5.56 0.72 -3.59
CA VAL A 215 6.13 -0.48 -4.23
C VAL A 215 7.65 -0.31 -4.36
N SER A 216 8.38 -0.79 -3.35
CA SER A 216 9.85 -0.70 -3.30
C SER A 216 10.46 -2.11 -3.20
N PRO A 217 10.97 -2.67 -4.32
CA PRO A 217 11.61 -3.98 -4.35
C PRO A 217 12.77 -4.13 -3.37
N GLU A 218 13.54 -3.06 -3.11
CA GLU A 218 14.66 -3.06 -2.17
C GLU A 218 14.23 -3.33 -0.72
N HIS A 219 13.18 -2.66 -0.25
CA HIS A 219 12.60 -2.90 1.07
C HIS A 219 11.96 -4.29 1.16
N LEU A 220 11.32 -4.74 0.08
CA LEU A 220 10.77 -6.10 0.01
C LEU A 220 11.89 -7.14 0.10
N LYS A 221 12.99 -6.95 -0.62
CA LYS A 221 14.18 -7.81 -0.58
C LYS A 221 14.75 -7.91 0.82
N ALA A 222 14.96 -6.79 1.49
CA ALA A 222 15.44 -6.78 2.87
C ALA A 222 14.48 -7.47 3.85
N ALA A 223 13.17 -7.28 3.66
CA ALA A 223 12.15 -7.96 4.46
C ALA A 223 12.14 -9.48 4.22
N LEU A 224 12.24 -9.93 2.96
CA LEU A 224 12.31 -11.36 2.63
C LEU A 224 13.59 -12.01 3.16
N CYS A 225 14.75 -11.34 3.11
CA CYS A 225 15.99 -11.85 3.70
C CYS A 225 15.86 -12.13 5.21
N ILE A 226 14.98 -11.40 5.93
CA ILE A 226 14.74 -11.63 7.35
C ILE A 226 13.66 -12.69 7.56
N LEU A 227 12.50 -12.54 6.90
CA LEU A 227 11.29 -13.28 7.22
C LEU A 227 11.25 -14.67 6.55
N ALA A 228 11.75 -14.77 5.32
CA ALA A 228 11.72 -15.98 4.52
C ALA A 228 13.01 -16.10 3.68
N PRO A 229 14.17 -16.31 4.33
CA PRO A 229 15.45 -16.39 3.63
C PRO A 229 15.47 -17.60 2.68
N VAL A 230 15.96 -17.38 1.46
CA VAL A 230 16.15 -18.42 0.44
C VAL A 230 17.61 -18.37 0.02
N PRO A 231 18.38 -19.48 0.17
CA PRO A 231 19.78 -19.49 -0.20
C PRO A 231 19.97 -19.11 -1.67
N GLY A 232 20.97 -18.28 -1.96
CA GLY A 232 21.23 -17.73 -3.30
C GLY A 232 20.51 -16.42 -3.58
N GLN A 233 19.17 -16.41 -3.60
CA GLN A 233 18.39 -15.21 -3.97
C GLN A 233 18.23 -14.20 -2.82
N PHE A 234 17.88 -14.69 -1.61
CA PHE A 234 17.63 -13.89 -0.42
C PHE A 234 18.46 -14.44 0.75
N PRO A 235 19.76 -14.11 0.82
CA PRO A 235 20.64 -14.67 1.83
C PRO A 235 20.24 -14.21 3.23
N ALA A 236 20.24 -15.15 4.17
CA ALA A 236 20.05 -14.85 5.58
C ALA A 236 21.16 -13.92 6.10
N PRO A 237 20.85 -12.98 7.01
CA PRO A 237 21.85 -12.11 7.61
C PRO A 237 22.96 -12.89 8.33
N THR A 238 24.22 -12.55 8.05
CA THR A 238 25.36 -13.19 8.71
C THR A 238 25.39 -12.85 10.20
N ARG A 239 25.87 -13.80 11.02
CA ARG A 239 25.92 -13.65 12.49
C ARG A 239 26.77 -12.45 12.94
N ARG A 240 27.81 -12.13 12.18
CA ARG A 240 28.66 -10.95 12.43
C ARG A 240 27.94 -9.64 12.16
N ALA A 241 27.16 -9.57 11.07
CA ALA A 241 26.46 -8.34 10.68
C ALA A 241 25.21 -8.08 11.54
N ASN A 242 24.48 -9.13 11.93
CA ASN A 242 23.26 -9.04 12.73
C ASN A 242 23.20 -10.20 13.76
N PRO A 243 23.81 -10.05 14.95
CA PRO A 243 23.75 -11.09 15.98
C PRO A 243 22.32 -11.30 16.52
N GLY A 244 21.51 -10.25 16.57
CA GLY A 244 20.12 -10.30 17.08
C GLY A 244 19.14 -11.14 16.24
N TRP A 245 19.47 -11.40 14.96
CA TRP A 245 18.69 -12.31 14.12
C TRP A 245 18.89 -13.78 14.54
N HIS A 246 20.06 -14.13 15.06
CA HIS A 246 20.41 -15.48 15.53
C HIS A 246 19.97 -15.74 16.99
N ASP A 247 19.19 -14.83 17.56
CA ASP A 247 18.61 -15.01 18.89
C ASP A 247 17.49 -16.05 18.87
N LEU A 248 17.39 -16.86 19.93
CA LEU A 248 16.45 -17.97 20.01
C LEU A 248 14.98 -17.57 19.77
N PRO A 249 14.40 -16.53 20.43
CA PRO A 249 13.02 -16.11 20.18
C PRO A 249 12.76 -15.64 18.75
N VAL A 250 13.78 -15.11 18.06
CA VAL A 250 13.63 -14.69 16.66
C VAL A 250 13.61 -15.92 15.76
N GLN A 251 14.56 -16.85 15.94
CA GLN A 251 14.64 -18.08 15.16
C GLN A 251 13.41 -18.97 15.34
N THR A 252 12.94 -19.16 16.58
CA THR A 252 11.71 -19.93 16.84
C THR A 252 10.48 -19.26 16.25
N GLY A 253 10.45 -17.92 16.23
CA GLY A 253 9.38 -17.15 15.60
C GLY A 253 9.38 -17.28 14.08
N LEU A 254 10.55 -17.20 13.44
CA LEU A 254 10.70 -17.32 11.98
C LEU A 254 10.30 -18.70 11.46
N GLN A 255 10.63 -19.78 12.19
CA GLN A 255 10.20 -21.14 11.85
C GLN A 255 8.66 -21.31 11.84
N LYS A 256 7.93 -20.44 12.54
CA LYS A 256 6.46 -20.45 12.63
C LYS A 256 5.79 -19.53 11.62
N LEU A 257 6.57 -18.74 10.87
CA LEU A 257 6.08 -17.87 9.82
C LEU A 257 6.27 -18.54 8.46
N LEU A 258 5.19 -18.66 7.70
CA LEU A 258 5.20 -19.23 6.36
C LEU A 258 4.75 -18.16 5.36
N LEU A 259 5.56 -17.90 4.35
CA LEU A 259 5.19 -17.03 3.23
C LEU A 259 4.12 -17.72 2.37
N LEU A 260 2.98 -17.08 2.17
CA LEU A 260 1.90 -17.59 1.32
C LEU A 260 1.92 -16.96 -0.08
N GLY A 261 2.09 -15.64 -0.15
CA GLY A 261 2.05 -14.90 -1.41
C GLY A 261 2.02 -13.40 -1.18
N ALA A 262 1.77 -12.63 -2.23
CA ALA A 262 1.70 -11.18 -2.17
C ALA A 262 0.58 -10.63 -3.07
N ARG A 263 0.13 -9.43 -2.72
CA ARG A 263 -0.67 -8.57 -3.57
C ARG A 263 0.20 -7.37 -3.93
N VAL A 264 0.44 -7.18 -5.23
CA VAL A 264 1.19 -6.04 -5.77
C VAL A 264 0.29 -5.31 -6.75
N GLU A 265 -0.05 -4.06 -6.45
CA GLU A 265 -0.88 -3.17 -7.28
C GLU A 265 -2.22 -3.79 -7.72
N GLY A 266 -2.85 -4.54 -6.82
CA GLY A 266 -4.11 -5.23 -7.09
C GLY A 266 -3.98 -6.58 -7.81
N LYS A 267 -2.78 -6.96 -8.25
CA LYS A 267 -2.49 -8.29 -8.79
C LYS A 267 -2.03 -9.23 -7.69
N VAL A 268 -2.42 -10.49 -7.82
CA VAL A 268 -2.05 -11.56 -6.90
C VAL A 268 -0.82 -12.27 -7.42
N PHE A 269 0.14 -12.49 -6.54
CA PHE A 269 1.38 -13.21 -6.82
C PHE A 269 1.55 -14.35 -5.81
N ASP A 270 1.99 -15.50 -6.33
CA ASP A 270 2.36 -16.65 -5.51
C ASP A 270 3.70 -16.40 -4.79
N THR A 271 4.16 -17.39 -4.03
CA THR A 271 5.45 -17.32 -3.32
C THR A 271 6.62 -17.06 -4.27
N GLU A 272 6.64 -17.72 -5.44
CA GLU A 272 7.67 -17.53 -6.47
C GLU A 272 7.57 -16.16 -7.13
N GLY A 273 6.37 -15.70 -7.44
CA GLY A 273 6.14 -14.35 -7.96
C GLY A 273 6.58 -13.27 -6.97
N THR A 274 6.35 -13.49 -5.68
CA THR A 274 6.79 -12.58 -4.60
C THR A 274 8.32 -12.51 -4.53
N LYS A 275 9.00 -13.67 -4.66
CA LYS A 275 10.46 -13.74 -4.75
C LYS A 275 10.99 -13.06 -6.01
N TRP A 276 10.31 -13.19 -7.14
CA TRP A 276 10.68 -12.48 -8.36
C TRP A 276 10.61 -10.96 -8.18
N VAL A 277 9.52 -10.43 -7.60
CA VAL A 277 9.37 -8.99 -7.32
C VAL A 277 10.48 -8.49 -6.40
N GLY A 278 10.88 -9.26 -5.38
CA GLY A 278 12.01 -8.92 -4.51
C GLY A 278 13.39 -9.06 -5.16
N GLY A 279 13.49 -9.82 -6.24
CA GLY A 279 14.72 -10.02 -6.99
C GLY A 279 15.01 -8.91 -7.99
N ILE A 280 14.06 -7.99 -8.23
CA ILE A 280 14.24 -6.87 -9.16
C ILE A 280 15.31 -5.92 -8.60
N ASN A 281 16.48 -5.92 -9.25
CA ASN A 281 17.60 -5.05 -8.90
C ASN A 281 17.35 -3.63 -9.44
N GLY A 282 17.71 -2.62 -8.65
CA GLY A 282 17.57 -1.20 -9.04
C GLY A 282 16.17 -0.61 -8.85
N GLY A 283 15.21 -1.37 -8.33
CA GLY A 283 13.86 -0.86 -8.02
C GLY A 283 13.13 -0.32 -9.25
N MET A 284 12.29 0.70 -9.04
CA MET A 284 11.53 1.37 -10.12
C MET A 284 12.47 2.04 -11.13
N GLU A 285 13.58 2.61 -10.66
CA GLU A 285 14.54 3.30 -11.53
C GLU A 285 15.31 2.31 -12.41
N GLY A 286 15.63 1.14 -11.89
CA GLY A 286 16.19 0.03 -12.67
C GLY A 286 15.26 -0.44 -13.78
N LEU A 287 13.95 -0.58 -13.49
CA LEU A 287 12.96 -0.93 -14.51
C LEU A 287 12.77 0.19 -15.55
N ARG A 288 12.77 1.45 -15.13
CA ARG A 288 12.76 2.60 -16.04
C ARG A 288 14.01 2.63 -16.92
N GLY A 289 15.17 2.36 -16.33
CA GLY A 289 16.44 2.23 -17.04
C GLY A 289 16.43 1.07 -18.04
N GLN A 290 15.86 -0.08 -17.68
CA GLN A 290 15.67 -1.21 -18.60
C GLN A 290 14.75 -0.85 -19.77
N LEU A 291 13.66 -0.11 -19.52
CA LEU A 291 12.80 0.40 -20.59
C LEU A 291 13.55 1.36 -21.51
N VAL A 292 14.33 2.30 -20.94
CA VAL A 292 15.17 3.21 -21.71
C VAL A 292 16.22 2.45 -22.52
N ALA A 293 16.87 1.44 -21.94
CA ALA A 293 17.85 0.59 -22.62
C ALA A 293 17.21 -0.26 -23.73
N MET A 294 15.99 -0.76 -23.54
CA MET A 294 15.24 -1.46 -24.59
C MET A 294 14.86 -0.51 -25.74
N LEU A 295 14.41 0.71 -25.42
CA LEU A 295 14.10 1.75 -26.39
C LEU A 295 15.35 2.20 -27.17
N GLN A 296 16.46 2.45 -26.48
CA GLN A 296 17.75 2.77 -27.09
C GLN A 296 18.27 1.58 -27.90
N GLY A 297 18.08 0.36 -27.41
CA GLY A 297 18.43 -0.87 -28.10
C GLY A 297 17.73 -0.99 -29.44
N LEU A 298 16.43 -0.70 -29.53
CA LEU A 298 15.70 -0.71 -30.80
C LEU A 298 16.27 0.30 -31.80
N GLY A 299 16.60 1.52 -31.35
CA GLY A 299 17.28 2.53 -32.18
C GLY A 299 18.67 2.08 -32.62
N GLY A 300 19.45 1.52 -31.70
CA GLY A 300 20.78 0.97 -31.96
C GLY A 300 20.78 -0.23 -32.91
N HIS A 301 19.75 -1.07 -32.88
CA HIS A 301 19.61 -2.17 -33.85
C HIS A 301 19.36 -1.64 -35.27
N LEU A 302 18.57 -0.57 -35.42
CA LEU A 302 18.35 0.05 -36.74
C LEU A 302 19.65 0.68 -37.27
N THR A 303 20.41 1.37 -36.43
CA THR A 303 21.70 1.94 -36.86
C THR A 303 22.73 0.85 -37.14
N ASN A 304 22.80 -0.21 -36.32
CA ASN A 304 23.72 -1.33 -36.53
C ASN A 304 23.40 -2.10 -37.82
N THR A 305 22.12 -2.22 -38.18
CA THR A 305 21.73 -2.85 -39.46
C THR A 305 22.10 -1.99 -40.66
N LEU A 306 21.92 -0.66 -40.61
CA LEU A 306 22.41 0.24 -41.66
C LEU A 306 23.94 0.28 -41.73
N GLU A 307 24.62 0.33 -40.59
CA GLU A 307 26.07 0.36 -40.50
C GLU A 307 26.69 -0.97 -40.93
N SER A 308 25.97 -2.09 -40.82
CA SER A 308 26.46 -3.42 -41.23
C SER A 308 26.83 -3.46 -42.72
N ALA A 309 26.05 -2.80 -43.59
CA ALA A 309 26.40 -2.72 -45.01
C ALA A 309 27.69 -1.94 -45.24
N ALA A 310 27.89 -0.83 -44.51
CA ALA A 310 29.10 -0.02 -44.59
C ALA A 310 30.33 -0.73 -44.02
N LYS A 311 30.18 -1.41 -42.87
CA LYS A 311 31.23 -2.23 -42.24
C LYS A 311 31.66 -3.39 -43.13
N ASN A 312 30.71 -4.09 -43.75
CA ASN A 312 31.04 -5.16 -44.69
C ASN A 312 31.87 -4.64 -45.86
N LEU A 313 31.47 -3.50 -46.45
CA LEU A 313 32.23 -2.88 -47.54
C LEU A 313 33.64 -2.46 -47.07
N TYR A 314 33.73 -1.82 -45.89
CA TYR A 314 35.01 -1.47 -45.27
C TYR A 314 35.92 -2.69 -45.10
N PHE A 315 35.42 -3.78 -44.50
CA PHE A 315 36.18 -5.02 -44.33
C PHE A 315 36.59 -5.67 -45.65
N THR A 316 35.78 -5.56 -46.72
CA THR A 316 36.21 -6.06 -48.04
C THR A 316 37.33 -5.24 -48.66
N VAL A 317 37.31 -3.91 -48.51
CA VAL A 317 38.35 -3.00 -49.04
C VAL A 317 39.63 -3.14 -48.22
N GLU A 318 39.51 -3.18 -46.90
CA GLU A 318 40.63 -3.42 -45.99
C GLU A 318 41.24 -4.81 -46.21
N GLY A 319 40.41 -5.85 -46.39
CA GLY A 319 40.89 -7.19 -46.73
C GLY A 319 41.66 -7.27 -48.05
N ARG A 320 41.23 -6.51 -49.08
CA ARG A 320 42.00 -6.38 -50.32
C ARG A 320 43.30 -5.60 -50.13
N ARG A 321 43.28 -4.57 -49.29
CA ARG A 321 44.47 -3.79 -48.96
C ARG A 321 45.50 -4.66 -48.24
N THR A 322 45.10 -5.43 -47.24
CA THR A 322 46.01 -6.33 -46.50
C THR A 322 46.59 -7.41 -47.41
N MET A 323 45.78 -7.99 -48.32
CA MET A 323 46.29 -8.95 -49.31
C MET A 323 47.37 -8.36 -50.20
N LEU A 324 47.22 -7.11 -50.66
CA LEU A 324 48.23 -6.42 -51.47
C LEU A 324 49.47 -6.02 -50.65
N GLU A 325 49.30 -5.68 -49.37
CA GLU A 325 50.41 -5.40 -48.46
C GLU A 325 51.20 -6.69 -48.12
N ASP A 326 50.54 -7.84 -48.02
CA ASP A 326 51.16 -9.15 -47.78
C ASP A 326 51.82 -9.73 -49.05
N GLU A 327 51.14 -9.68 -50.21
CA GLU A 327 51.75 -10.02 -51.52
C GLU A 327 52.95 -9.10 -51.86
N GLY A 328 52.85 -7.83 -51.46
CA GLY A 328 53.94 -6.85 -51.57
C GLY A 328 55.13 -7.15 -50.66
N LYS A 329 54.93 -7.79 -49.50
CA LYS A 329 56.02 -8.22 -48.61
C LYS A 329 56.64 -9.54 -49.06
N GLU A 330 55.83 -10.51 -49.50
CA GLU A 330 56.32 -11.79 -50.02
C GLU A 330 57.21 -11.61 -51.28
N SER A 331 56.87 -10.65 -52.14
CA SER A 331 57.67 -10.32 -53.33
C SER A 331 59.00 -9.59 -53.02
N VAL A 332 59.12 -8.96 -51.85
CA VAL A 332 60.36 -8.31 -51.37
C VAL A 332 61.28 -9.33 -50.68
N ASP A 333 60.75 -10.25 -49.89
CA ASP A 333 61.54 -11.31 -49.25
C ASP A 333 62.07 -12.34 -50.27
N THR A 334 61.32 -12.60 -51.35
CA THR A 334 61.78 -13.51 -52.43
C THR A 334 62.93 -12.90 -53.25
N LYS A 335 63.01 -11.56 -53.37
CA LYS A 335 64.10 -10.89 -54.12
C LYS A 335 65.37 -10.65 -53.31
N ALA A 336 65.34 -10.80 -51.99
CA ALA A 336 66.53 -10.68 -51.14
C ALA A 336 67.33 -12.00 -51.02
N GLY A 337 66.79 -13.14 -51.48
CA GLY A 337 67.38 -14.47 -51.32
C GLY A 337 68.21 -15.02 -52.49
N GLU A 338 68.24 -14.36 -53.65
CA GLU A 338 68.88 -14.91 -54.86
C GLU A 338 70.11 -14.09 -55.27
N ALA A 339 71.21 -14.27 -54.53
CA ALA A 339 72.56 -13.92 -54.99
C ALA A 339 73.29 -15.22 -55.44
N PRO A 340 73.83 -15.28 -56.67
CA PRO A 340 74.40 -16.52 -57.20
C PRO A 340 75.78 -16.81 -56.61
N LYS A 341 75.97 -18.04 -56.10
CA LYS A 341 77.30 -18.60 -55.83
C LYS A 341 77.94 -19.03 -57.16
N VAL A 342 78.98 -18.32 -57.55
CA VAL A 342 79.97 -18.74 -58.56
C VAL A 342 80.92 -19.76 -57.91
N GLU A 343 81.36 -20.72 -58.73
CA GLU A 343 82.27 -21.86 -58.48
C GLU A 343 83.38 -21.67 -57.43
#